data_AF-A0A356QXY1-F1
#
_entry.id   AF-A0A356QXY1-F1
#
_cell.length_a   1.000
_cell.length_b   1.000
_cell.length_c   1.000
_cell.angle_alpha   90.00
_cell.angle_beta   90.00
_cell.angle_gamma   90.00
#
_symmetry.space_group_name_H-M   'P 1'
#
loop_
_entity.id
_entity.type
_entity.pdbx_description
1 polymer ?
#
loop_
_entity_poly.entity_id
_entity_poly.type
_entity_poly.pdbx_seq_one_letter_code
_entity_poly.pdbx_strand_id
1 'polypeptide(L)'
;MTEEESDDLDLSTLSDEELVEQMHDDLYDGLKEEIEEGTNILLERGWPADKVLAEALVEGMRIVGIDFRDGILFVPEVLMAANAMKGGMAILRPLLAETG
;
A
#
# COMPACT_ATOMS: atom_id res chain seq x y z
N MET A 1 -4.75 26.06 -1.54
CA MET A 1 -3.87 25.22 -2.38
C MET A 1 -3.84 23.88 -1.67
N THR A 2 -4.51 22.81 -2.05
CA THR A 2 -5.57 22.50 -3.03
C THR A 2 -6.04 21.14 -2.53
N GLU A 3 -7.29 21.04 -2.05
CA GLU A 3 -7.89 19.78 -1.56
C GLU A 3 -8.36 18.89 -2.74
N GLU A 4 -7.58 18.81 -3.82
CA GLU A 4 -7.96 18.12 -5.07
C GLU A 4 -6.72 17.46 -5.72
N GLU A 5 -6.13 16.44 -5.09
CA GLU A 5 -5.18 15.53 -5.78
C GLU A 5 -5.51 14.04 -5.59
N SER A 6 -6.55 13.67 -4.84
CA SER A 6 -6.90 12.26 -4.60
C SER A 6 -7.98 11.69 -5.55
N ASP A 7 -8.46 12.45 -6.54
CA ASP A 7 -9.67 12.09 -7.32
C ASP A 7 -9.42 11.82 -8.83
N ASP A 8 -8.17 11.62 -9.28
CA ASP A 8 -7.89 11.46 -10.73
C ASP A 8 -6.65 10.62 -11.10
N LEU A 9 -6.00 9.91 -10.17
CA LEU A 9 -4.86 9.04 -10.52
C LEU A 9 -5.37 7.61 -10.83
N ASP A 10 -5.39 7.24 -12.11
CA ASP A 10 -5.67 5.87 -12.52
C ASP A 10 -4.43 4.98 -12.27
N LEU A 11 -4.43 4.27 -11.14
CA LEU A 11 -3.35 3.36 -10.71
C LEU A 11 -3.01 2.30 -11.77
N SER A 12 -3.99 1.90 -12.58
CA SER A 12 -3.81 0.86 -13.59
C SER A 12 -2.89 1.31 -14.75
N THR A 13 -2.74 2.62 -14.93
CA THR A 13 -1.91 3.22 -15.99
C THR A 13 -0.43 3.35 -15.63
N LEU A 14 -0.10 3.25 -14.34
CA LEU A 14 1.26 3.35 -13.82
C LEU A 14 2.09 2.13 -14.20
N SER A 15 3.41 2.29 -14.39
CA SER A 15 4.31 1.13 -14.45
C SER A 15 4.36 0.38 -13.11
N ASP A 16 4.94 -0.83 -13.08
CA ASP A 16 5.02 -1.60 -11.83
C ASP A 16 5.83 -0.87 -10.75
N GLU A 17 6.91 -0.18 -11.14
CA GLU A 17 7.75 0.58 -10.22
C GLU A 17 7.00 1.80 -9.66
N GLU A 18 6.36 2.58 -10.53
CA GLU A 18 5.57 3.75 -10.14
C GLU A 18 4.35 3.36 -9.28
N LEU A 19 3.71 2.23 -9.58
CA LEU A 19 2.59 1.74 -8.79
C LEU A 19 3.04 1.33 -7.37
N VAL A 20 4.21 0.69 -7.25
CA VAL A 20 4.76 0.34 -5.94
C VAL A 20 5.09 1.60 -5.13
N GLU A 21 5.71 2.59 -5.76
CA GLU A 21 5.99 3.88 -5.12
C GLU A 21 4.71 4.59 -4.68
N GLN A 22 3.70 4.66 -5.55
CA GLN A 22 2.39 5.23 -5.22
C GLN A 22 1.73 4.49 -4.06
N MET A 23 1.77 3.16 -4.04
CA MET A 23 1.25 2.37 -2.92
C MET A 23 1.99 2.62 -1.60
N HIS A 24 3.24 3.09 -1.61
CA HIS A 24 3.92 3.49 -0.39
C HIS A 24 3.35 4.80 0.16
N ASP A 25 3.08 5.76 -0.72
CA ASP A 25 2.45 7.04 -0.37
C ASP A 25 1.00 6.82 0.10
N ASP A 26 0.23 5.99 -0.60
CA ASP A 26 -1.14 5.63 -0.22
C ASP A 26 -1.19 4.93 1.15
N LEU A 27 -0.20 4.07 1.45
CA LEU A 27 -0.04 3.48 2.78
C LEU A 27 0.25 4.53 3.84
N TYR A 28 1.13 5.48 3.52
CA TYR A 28 1.50 6.57 4.41
C TYR A 28 0.28 7.45 4.76
N ASP A 29 -0.55 7.75 3.76
CA ASP A 29 -1.77 8.54 3.90
C ASP A 29 -2.97 7.74 4.44
N GLY A 30 -2.86 6.41 4.49
CA GLY A 30 -3.89 5.53 5.02
C GLY A 30 -5.07 5.29 4.06
N LEU A 31 -4.82 5.42 2.76
CA LEU A 31 -5.78 5.22 1.68
C LEU A 31 -6.02 3.73 1.43
N LYS A 32 -6.96 3.16 2.18
CA LYS A 32 -7.23 1.72 2.14
C LYS A 32 -7.71 1.23 0.76
N GLU A 33 -8.59 1.98 0.10
CA GLU A 33 -9.20 1.57 -1.16
C GLU A 33 -8.14 1.51 -2.28
N GLU A 34 -7.28 2.52 -2.37
CA GLU A 34 -6.12 2.55 -3.28
C GLU A 34 -5.16 1.37 -3.05
N ILE A 35 -4.90 1.03 -1.78
CA ILE A 35 -4.07 -0.15 -1.47
C ILE A 35 -4.71 -1.46 -1.90
N GLU A 36 -6.02 -1.61 -1.75
CA GLU A 36 -6.73 -2.78 -2.24
C GLU A 36 -6.67 -2.84 -3.77
N GLU A 37 -6.84 -1.72 -4.46
CA GLU A 37 -6.75 -1.60 -5.91
C GLU A 37 -5.34 -1.91 -6.44
N GLY A 38 -4.31 -1.22 -5.96
CA GLY A 38 -2.92 -1.45 -6.36
C GLY A 38 -2.45 -2.88 -6.09
N THR A 39 -2.90 -3.49 -4.98
CA THR A 39 -2.65 -4.91 -4.69
C THR A 39 -3.24 -5.81 -5.78
N ASN A 40 -4.50 -5.58 -6.18
CA ASN A 40 -5.12 -6.37 -7.25
C ASN A 40 -4.42 -6.15 -8.59
N ILE A 41 -4.08 -4.90 -8.94
CA ILE A 41 -3.38 -4.60 -10.19
C ILE A 41 -2.06 -5.35 -10.29
N LEU A 42 -1.23 -5.34 -9.24
CA LEU A 42 0.04 -6.08 -9.23
C LEU A 42 -0.17 -7.59 -9.39
N LEU A 43 -1.17 -8.16 -8.71
CA LEU A 43 -1.53 -9.58 -8.86
C LEU A 43 -2.01 -9.90 -10.28
N GLU A 44 -2.83 -9.04 -10.89
CA GLU A 44 -3.30 -9.16 -12.27
C GLU A 44 -2.17 -9.08 -13.29
N ARG A 45 -1.14 -8.27 -13.00
CA ARG A 45 0.11 -8.20 -13.77
C ARG A 45 1.01 -9.42 -13.58
N GLY A 46 0.61 -10.37 -12.74
CA GLY A 46 1.30 -11.65 -12.54
C GLY A 46 2.37 -11.62 -11.45
N TRP A 47 2.39 -10.59 -10.60
CA TRP A 47 3.24 -10.61 -9.42
C TRP A 47 2.77 -11.68 -8.43
N PRO A 48 3.69 -12.47 -7.85
CA PRO A 48 3.30 -13.42 -6.83
C PRO A 48 2.99 -12.69 -5.51
N ALA A 49 2.07 -13.25 -4.73
CA ALA A 49 1.52 -12.59 -3.53
C ALA A 49 2.59 -12.26 -2.46
N ASP A 50 3.64 -13.09 -2.37
CA ASP A 50 4.79 -12.86 -1.49
C ASP A 50 5.62 -11.65 -1.91
N LYS A 51 5.81 -11.46 -3.23
CA LYS A 51 6.48 -10.29 -3.78
C LYS A 51 5.68 -9.02 -3.55
N VAL A 52 4.36 -9.03 -3.79
CA VAL A 52 3.49 -7.87 -3.51
C VAL A 52 3.54 -7.50 -2.04
N LEU A 53 3.47 -8.50 -1.14
CA LEU A 53 3.61 -8.27 0.29
C LEU A 53 4.95 -7.61 0.63
N ALA A 54 6.06 -8.16 0.13
CA ALA A 54 7.40 -7.70 0.49
C ALA A 54 7.74 -6.32 -0.08
N GLU A 55 7.47 -6.09 -1.36
CA GLU A 55 7.92 -4.90 -2.08
C GLU A 55 6.93 -3.73 -2.00
N ALA A 56 5.62 -3.98 -1.97
CA ALA A 56 4.63 -2.91 -1.84
C ALA A 56 4.26 -2.65 -0.38
N LEU A 57 3.74 -3.67 0.33
CA LEU A 57 3.12 -3.42 1.64
C LEU A 57 4.13 -3.29 2.79
N VAL A 58 5.10 -4.20 2.87
CA VAL A 58 6.09 -4.21 3.96
C VAL A 58 7.04 -3.03 3.83
N GLU A 59 7.49 -2.73 2.61
CA GLU A 59 8.40 -1.61 2.37
C GLU A 59 7.72 -0.25 2.60
N GLY A 60 6.47 -0.07 2.17
CA GLY A 60 5.68 1.12 2.52
C GLY A 60 5.51 1.28 4.04
N MET A 61 5.20 0.20 4.76
CA MET A 61 5.06 0.25 6.21
C MET A 61 6.40 0.52 6.93
N ARG A 62 7.54 0.16 6.32
CA ARG A 62 8.88 0.47 6.85
C ARG A 62 9.10 1.99 6.92
N ILE A 63 8.63 2.74 5.91
CA ILE A 63 8.73 4.20 5.85
C ILE A 63 7.91 4.82 6.98
N VAL A 64 6.63 4.43 7.11
CA VAL A 64 5.75 4.84 8.23
C VAL A 64 6.38 4.57 9.59
N GLY A 65 7.02 3.42 9.78
CA GLY A 65 7.68 3.05 11.02
C GLY A 65 8.94 3.89 11.34
N ILE A 66 9.67 4.33 10.32
CA ILE A 66 10.81 5.24 10.47
C ILE A 66 10.31 6.62 10.90
N ASP A 67 9.30 7.15 10.21
CA ASP A 67 8.80 8.50 10.46
C ASP A 67 8.07 8.60 11.80
N PHE A 68 7.39 7.54 12.24
CA PHE A 68 6.85 7.45 13.60
C PHE A 68 7.96 7.49 14.67
N ARG A 69 9.05 6.74 14.47
CA ARG A 69 10.19 6.72 15.41
C ARG A 69 10.89 8.08 15.46
N ASP A 70 11.01 8.75 14.32
CA ASP A 70 11.70 10.02 14.20
C ASP A 70 10.81 11.21 14.63
N GLY A 71 9.55 10.94 15.00
CA GLY A 71 8.60 11.90 15.56
C GLY A 71 7.88 12.77 14.52
N ILE A 72 7.87 12.31 13.26
CA ILE A 72 7.19 12.94 12.13
C ILE A 72 5.71 12.54 12.11
N LEU A 73 5.42 11.24 12.28
CA LEU A 73 4.07 10.70 12.42
C LEU A 73 3.68 10.49 13.88
N PHE A 74 2.38 10.57 14.19
CA PHE A 74 1.83 10.24 15.50
C PHE A 74 0.95 8.99 15.43
N VAL A 75 0.42 8.59 16.59
CA VAL A 75 -0.39 7.37 16.73
C VAL A 75 -1.61 7.37 15.79
N PRO A 76 -2.39 8.45 15.64
CA PRO A 76 -3.53 8.45 14.71
C PRO A 76 -3.13 8.11 13.27
N GLU A 77 -2.06 8.71 12.75
CA GLU A 77 -1.57 8.51 11.39
C GLU A 77 -1.09 7.08 11.18
N VAL A 78 -0.31 6.54 12.13
CA VAL A 78 0.13 5.13 12.08
C VAL A 78 -1.06 4.16 12.11
N LEU A 79 -2.14 4.49 12.82
CA LEU A 79 -3.34 3.66 12.83
C LEU A 79 -4.10 3.69 11.49
N MET A 80 -4.07 4.82 10.78
CA MET A 80 -4.63 4.92 9.42
C MET A 80 -3.83 4.07 8.43
N ALA A 81 -2.50 4.20 8.44
CA ALA A 81 -1.60 3.36 7.64
C ALA A 81 -1.79 1.86 7.93
N ALA A 82 -1.89 1.49 9.22
CA ALA A 82 -2.15 0.12 9.63
C ALA A 82 -3.54 -0.38 9.18
N ASN A 83 -4.53 0.50 9.00
CA ASN A 83 -5.82 0.15 8.45
C ASN A 83 -5.76 -0.07 6.94
N ALA A 84 -5.01 0.74 6.20
CA ALA A 84 -4.76 0.54 4.77
C ALA A 84 -4.01 -0.77 4.51
N MET A 85 -2.96 -1.06 5.29
CA MET A 85 -2.22 -2.33 5.22
C MET A 85 -3.13 -3.55 5.43
N LYS A 86 -4.14 -3.44 6.31
CA LYS A 86 -5.11 -4.52 6.51
C LYS A 86 -5.96 -4.79 5.27
N GLY A 87 -6.23 -3.79 4.44
CA GLY A 87 -6.92 -3.96 3.15
C GLY A 87 -6.13 -4.85 2.21
N GLY A 88 -4.90 -4.47 1.89
CA GLY A 88 -4.00 -5.29 1.05
C GLY A 88 -3.79 -6.70 1.62
N MET A 89 -3.59 -6.83 2.93
CA MET A 89 -3.46 -8.14 3.59
C MET A 89 -4.73 -9.00 3.50
N ALA A 90 -5.93 -8.43 3.44
CA ALA A 90 -7.16 -9.20 3.29
C ALA A 90 -7.19 -9.95 1.95
N ILE A 91 -6.60 -9.36 0.91
CA ILE A 91 -6.45 -9.96 -0.42
C ILE A 91 -5.31 -10.98 -0.44
N LEU A 92 -4.14 -10.62 0.11
CA LEU A 92 -2.95 -11.49 0.03
C LEU A 92 -3.02 -12.71 0.93
N ARG A 93 -3.67 -12.64 2.10
CA ARG A 93 -3.75 -13.77 3.07
C ARG A 93 -4.21 -15.10 2.46
N PRO A 94 -5.37 -15.18 1.76
CA PRO A 94 -5.80 -16.45 1.17
C PRO A 94 -4.81 -16.99 0.14
N LEU A 95 -4.22 -16.13 -0.69
CA LEU A 95 -3.25 -16.52 -1.72
C LEU A 95 -1.97 -17.08 -1.11
N LEU A 96 -1.45 -16.41 -0.07
CA LEU A 96 -0.25 -16.84 0.64
C LEU A 96 -0.45 -18.19 1.37
N ALA A 97 -1.65 -18.43 1.88
CA ALA A 97 -2.01 -19.67 2.56
C ALA A 97 -2.08 -20.87 1.61
N GLU A 98 -2.41 -20.66 0.33
CA GLU A 98 -2.44 -21.72 -0.69
C GLU A 98 -1.03 -22.13 -1.17
N THR A 99 -0.07 -21.20 -1.11
CA THR A 99 1.35 -21.47 -1.43
C THR A 99 2.15 -22.09 -0.28
N GLY A 100 1.54 -22.29 0.90
CA GLY A 100 2.17 -22.79 2.13
C GLY A 100 1.98 -24.27 2.41
#